data_AF-A0A7W1GXW4-F1
#
_entry.id   AF-A0A7W1GXW4-F1
#
_cell.length_a   1.000
_cell.length_b   1.000
_cell.length_c   1.000
_cell.angle_alpha   90.00
_cell.angle_beta   90.00
_cell.angle_gamma   90.00
#
_symmetry.space_group_name_H-M   'P 1'
#
loop_
_entity.id
_entity.type
_entity.pdbx_description
1 polymer ?
#
loop_
_entity_poly.entity_id
_entity_poly.type
_entity_poly.pdbx_seq_one_letter_code
_entity_poly.pdbx_strand_id
1 'polypeptide(L)'
;MNKSTVTSDAILEMFNERQRFEGWLSALESRRASTPPHIYERVRGDYEQRLEAVIARLLERRAEVQSMADILVQRVTALDADTSRRRDEKMEAELRAAIGELEGREADKIVRRSDEAMSVLNAEHATVSSELSRLHEVLERTGRPAPVFTQEQRPAEPVLRDSGSNAKDSKWNPDMA
;
A
#
# COMPACT_ATOMS: atom_id res chain seq x y z
N MET A 1 18.00 5.00 14.17
CA MET A 1 16.84 4.58 13.36
C MET A 1 16.13 5.83 12.88
N ASN A 2 15.89 6.01 11.57
CA ASN A 2 15.13 7.16 11.07
C ASN A 2 13.62 6.85 11.16
N LYS A 3 12.79 7.88 11.32
CA LYS A 3 11.32 7.71 11.48
C LYS A 3 10.68 6.98 10.29
N SER A 4 11.18 7.22 9.08
CA SER A 4 10.78 6.53 7.85
C SER A 4 11.02 5.03 7.92
N THR A 5 12.19 4.59 8.43
CA THR A 5 12.53 3.16 8.50
C THR A 5 11.61 2.41 9.45
N VAL A 6 11.35 2.96 10.63
CA VAL A 6 10.42 2.37 11.62
C VAL A 6 9.01 2.25 11.04
N THR A 7 8.60 3.25 10.25
CA THR A 7 7.29 3.29 9.61
C THR A 7 7.17 2.24 8.50
N SER A 8 8.19 2.11 7.66
CA SER A 8 8.27 1.10 6.62
C SER A 8 8.22 -0.32 7.19
N ASP A 9 9.00 -0.60 8.24
CA ASP A 9 9.06 -1.93 8.85
C ASP A 9 7.71 -2.31 9.48
N ALA A 10 7.01 -1.34 10.09
CA ALA A 10 5.67 -1.55 10.63
C ALA A 10 4.64 -1.90 9.53
N ILE A 11 4.68 -1.23 8.37
CA ILE A 11 3.81 -1.56 7.23
C ILE A 11 4.07 -2.98 6.73
N LEU A 12 5.33 -3.37 6.62
CA LEU A 12 5.70 -4.70 6.15
C LEU A 12 5.20 -5.79 7.10
N GLU A 13 5.31 -5.58 8.41
CA GLU A 13 4.78 -6.54 9.39
C GLU A 13 3.25 -6.66 9.31
N MET A 14 2.54 -5.52 9.19
CA MET A 14 1.08 -5.53 9.01
C MET A 14 0.66 -6.22 7.70
N PHE A 15 1.43 -6.07 6.63
CA PHE A 15 1.19 -6.76 5.37
C PHE A 15 1.36 -8.28 5.52
N ASN A 16 2.40 -8.72 6.22
CA ASN A 16 2.58 -10.14 6.56
C ASN A 16 1.45 -10.67 7.44
N GLU A 17 0.96 -9.85 8.39
CA GLU A 17 -0.19 -10.19 9.23
C GLU A 17 -1.46 -10.40 8.40
N ARG A 18 -1.75 -9.49 7.46
CA ARG A 18 -2.85 -9.65 6.49
C ARG A 18 -2.72 -10.97 5.72
N GLN A 19 -1.54 -11.29 5.18
CA GLN A 19 -1.32 -12.53 4.45
C GLN A 19 -1.56 -13.78 5.32
N ARG A 20 -1.19 -13.73 6.61
CA ARG A 20 -1.46 -14.82 7.57
C ARG A 20 -2.96 -15.03 7.75
N PHE A 21 -3.73 -13.97 7.97
CA PHE A 21 -5.18 -14.06 8.13
C PHE A 21 -5.87 -14.59 6.86
N GLU A 22 -5.49 -14.10 5.68
CA GLU A 22 -5.98 -14.61 4.39
C GLU A 22 -5.67 -16.11 4.22
N GLY A 23 -4.47 -16.54 4.59
CA GLY A 23 -4.07 -17.95 4.57
C GLY A 23 -4.89 -18.82 5.53
N TRP A 24 -5.15 -18.34 6.75
CA TRP A 24 -5.99 -19.03 7.73
C TRP A 24 -7.45 -19.14 7.27
N LEU A 25 -8.01 -18.09 6.66
CA LEU A 25 -9.35 -18.11 6.09
C LEU A 25 -9.45 -19.10 4.92
N SER A 26 -8.45 -19.15 4.03
CA SER A 26 -8.40 -20.14 2.95
C SER A 26 -8.33 -21.58 3.48
N ALA A 27 -7.52 -21.82 4.51
CA ALA A 27 -7.42 -23.12 5.17
C ALA A 27 -8.71 -23.51 5.90
N LEU A 28 -9.41 -22.53 6.49
CA LEU A 28 -10.70 -22.72 7.15
C LEU A 28 -11.78 -23.11 6.13
N GLU A 29 -11.81 -22.46 4.97
CA GLU A 29 -12.76 -22.77 3.90
C GLU A 29 -12.62 -24.21 3.41
N SER A 30 -11.38 -24.68 3.22
CA SER A 30 -11.11 -26.07 2.81
C SER A 30 -11.63 -27.12 3.80
N ARG A 31 -11.92 -26.73 5.05
CA ARG A 31 -12.42 -27.62 6.13
C ARG A 31 -13.92 -27.45 6.40
N ARG A 32 -14.61 -26.58 5.66
CA ARG A 32 -16.01 -26.20 5.89
C ARG A 32 -16.96 -27.40 5.98
N ALA A 33 -16.85 -28.34 5.04
CA ALA A 33 -17.73 -29.53 4.99
C ALA A 33 -17.55 -30.49 6.17
N SER A 34 -16.36 -30.50 6.79
CA SER A 34 -16.03 -31.38 7.93
C SER A 34 -16.19 -30.72 9.30
N THR A 35 -16.67 -29.47 9.35
CA THR A 35 -16.73 -28.67 10.58
C THR A 35 -18.20 -28.36 10.94
N PRO A 36 -18.61 -28.48 12.22
CA PRO A 36 -19.93 -28.04 12.65
C PRO A 36 -20.19 -26.57 12.27
N PRO A 37 -21.36 -26.22 11.67
CA PRO A 37 -21.60 -24.89 11.09
C PRO A 37 -21.30 -23.73 12.04
N HIS A 38 -21.85 -23.78 13.26
CA HIS A 38 -21.68 -22.74 14.27
C HIS A 38 -20.22 -22.55 14.72
N ILE A 39 -19.38 -23.60 14.69
CA ILE A 39 -17.96 -23.49 15.02
C ILE A 39 -17.21 -22.82 13.87
N TYR A 40 -17.47 -23.25 12.64
CA TYR A 40 -16.88 -22.66 11.44
C TYR A 40 -17.23 -21.16 11.35
N GLU A 41 -18.50 -20.81 11.50
CA GLU A 41 -18.98 -19.41 11.43
C GLU A 41 -18.32 -18.53 12.48
N ARG A 42 -18.19 -19.01 13.73
CA ARG A 42 -17.54 -18.27 14.81
C ARG A 42 -16.06 -18.01 14.53
N VAL A 43 -15.31 -19.03 14.13
CA VAL A 43 -13.87 -18.90 13.85
C VAL A 43 -13.62 -18.03 12.61
N ARG A 44 -14.45 -18.20 11.58
CA ARG A 44 -14.42 -17.36 10.38
C ARG A 44 -14.64 -15.89 10.73
N GLY A 45 -15.68 -15.58 11.51
CA GLY A 45 -15.99 -14.21 11.91
C GLY A 45 -14.86 -13.54 12.71
N ASP A 46 -14.20 -14.27 13.61
CA ASP A 46 -13.02 -13.74 14.35
C ASP A 46 -11.86 -13.40 13.39
N TYR A 47 -11.54 -14.28 12.44
CA TYR A 47 -10.49 -13.99 11.46
C TYR A 47 -10.87 -12.90 10.46
N GLU A 48 -12.13 -12.83 10.02
CA GLU A 48 -12.63 -11.75 9.17
C GLU A 48 -12.53 -10.39 9.88
N GLN A 49 -12.94 -10.30 11.15
CA GLN A 49 -12.84 -9.07 11.94
C GLN A 49 -11.39 -8.63 12.15
N ARG A 50 -10.48 -9.57 12.44
CA ARG A 50 -9.06 -9.25 12.59
C ARG A 50 -8.42 -8.82 11.27
N LEU A 51 -8.78 -9.48 10.17
CA LEU A 51 -8.33 -9.10 8.83
C LEU A 51 -8.79 -7.69 8.48
N GLU A 52 -10.06 -7.37 8.72
CA GLU A 52 -10.61 -6.02 8.50
C GLU A 52 -9.84 -4.97 9.31
N ALA A 53 -9.57 -5.23 10.59
CA ALA A 53 -8.81 -4.33 11.45
C ALA A 53 -7.37 -4.10 10.94
N VAL A 54 -6.69 -5.14 10.45
CA VAL A 54 -5.35 -5.01 9.86
C VAL A 54 -5.39 -4.23 8.54
N ILE A 55 -6.38 -4.49 7.69
CA ILE A 55 -6.56 -3.76 6.42
C ILE A 55 -6.78 -2.27 6.69
N ALA A 56 -7.64 -1.91 7.64
CA ALA A 56 -7.89 -0.52 7.99
C ALA A 56 -6.60 0.20 8.44
N ARG A 57 -5.81 -0.43 9.32
CA ARG A 57 -4.52 0.10 9.78
C ARG A 57 -3.49 0.20 8.65
N LEU A 58 -3.45 -0.77 7.75
CA LEU A 58 -2.59 -0.73 6.57
C LEU A 58 -2.92 0.46 5.66
N LEU A 59 -4.21 0.74 5.43
CA LEU A 59 -4.64 1.87 4.62
C LEU A 59 -4.22 3.21 5.22
N GLU A 60 -4.46 3.39 6.53
CA GLU A 60 -4.04 4.59 7.26
C GLU A 60 -2.53 4.78 7.18
N ARG A 61 -1.76 3.74 7.50
CA ARG A 61 -0.30 3.82 7.51
C ARG A 61 0.30 4.03 6.11
N ARG A 62 -0.31 3.45 5.07
CA ARG A 62 0.06 3.73 3.67
C ARG A 62 -0.18 5.18 3.30
N ALA A 63 -1.29 5.78 3.74
CA ALA A 63 -1.55 7.20 3.50
C ALA A 63 -0.47 8.09 4.16
N GLU A 64 -0.03 7.75 5.38
CA GLU A 64 1.09 8.44 6.03
C GLU A 64 2.39 8.32 5.22
N VAL A 65 2.72 7.11 4.71
CA VAL A 65 3.93 6.91 3.88
C VAL A 65 3.84 7.65 2.55
N GLN A 66 2.67 7.65 1.92
CA GLN A 66 2.46 8.42 0.69
C GLN A 66 2.68 9.91 0.94
N SER A 67 2.13 10.46 2.04
CA SER A 67 2.34 11.84 2.42
C SER A 67 3.82 12.18 2.64
N MET A 68 4.58 11.28 3.28
CA MET A 68 6.03 11.45 3.42
C MET A 68 6.76 11.41 2.07
N ALA A 69 6.38 10.50 1.16
CA ALA A 69 6.96 10.44 -0.18
C ALA A 69 6.71 11.74 -0.96
N ASP A 70 5.50 12.29 -0.90
CA ASP A 70 5.14 13.55 -1.57
C ASP A 70 5.99 14.73 -1.06
N ILE A 71 6.26 14.79 0.25
CA ILE A 71 7.15 15.80 0.84
C ILE A 71 8.59 15.64 0.32
N LEU A 72 9.10 14.40 0.22
CA LEU A 72 10.45 14.16 -0.30
C LEU A 72 10.56 14.49 -1.79
N VAL A 73 9.51 14.24 -2.59
CA VAL A 73 9.44 14.67 -4.00
C VAL A 73 9.57 16.19 -4.13
N GLN A 74 8.85 16.94 -3.28
CA GLN A 74 8.98 18.40 -3.25
C GLN A 74 10.40 18.83 -2.86
N ARG A 75 11.04 18.13 -1.91
CA ARG A 75 12.42 18.41 -1.51
C ARG A 75 13.42 18.14 -2.64
N VAL A 76 13.30 17.02 -3.36
CA VAL A 76 14.12 16.71 -4.53
C VAL A 76 13.99 17.81 -5.59
N THR A 77 12.75 18.19 -5.92
CA THR A 77 12.47 19.25 -6.89
C THR A 77 13.13 20.58 -6.50
N ALA A 78 13.08 20.94 -5.22
CA ALA A 78 13.72 22.16 -4.73
C ALA A 78 15.26 22.10 -4.82
N LEU A 79 15.86 20.95 -4.48
CA LEU A 79 17.31 20.73 -4.58
C LEU A 79 17.80 20.78 -6.03
N ASP A 80 17.02 20.27 -6.98
CA ASP A 80 17.33 20.33 -8.42
C ASP A 80 17.29 21.78 -8.94
N ALA A 81 16.28 22.55 -8.52
CA ALA A 81 16.18 23.97 -8.86
C ALA A 81 17.35 24.78 -8.28
N ASP A 82 17.72 24.52 -7.03
CA ASP A 82 18.87 25.16 -6.39
C ASP A 82 20.19 24.79 -7.06
N THR A 83 20.37 23.53 -7.44
CA THR A 83 21.56 23.05 -8.16
C THR A 83 21.66 23.70 -9.54
N SER A 84 20.54 23.82 -10.25
CA SER A 84 20.49 24.50 -11.55
C SER A 84 20.89 25.97 -11.42
N ARG A 85 20.36 26.67 -10.41
CA ARG A 85 20.75 28.06 -10.14
C ARG A 85 22.24 28.23 -9.88
N ARG A 86 22.86 27.33 -9.09
CA ARG A 86 24.32 27.36 -8.87
C ARG A 86 25.12 27.07 -10.14
N ARG A 87 24.61 26.22 -11.02
CA ARG A 87 25.21 25.97 -12.33
C ARG A 87 25.17 27.21 -13.21
N ASP A 88 24.03 27.90 -13.24
CA ASP A 88 23.88 29.14 -14.00
C ASP A 88 24.80 30.25 -13.48
N GLU A 89 24.88 30.43 -12.15
CA GLU A 89 25.81 31.38 -11.51
C GLU A 89 27.28 31.11 -11.90
N LYS A 90 27.67 29.83 -11.96
CA LYS A 90 29.00 29.42 -12.42
C LYS A 90 29.21 29.76 -13.90
N MET A 91 28.28 29.37 -14.77
CA MET A 91 28.40 29.60 -16.22
C MET A 91 28.42 31.09 -16.56
N GLU A 92 27.64 31.91 -15.85
CA GLU A 92 27.62 33.36 -16.01
C GLU A 92 28.98 33.98 -15.62
N ALA A 93 29.57 33.55 -14.50
CA ALA A 93 30.88 34.03 -14.07
C ALA A 93 31.99 33.65 -15.07
N GLU A 94 31.98 32.41 -15.57
CA GLU A 94 32.91 31.94 -16.60
C GLU A 94 32.76 32.75 -17.90
N LEU A 95 31.53 33.02 -18.33
CA LEU A 95 31.25 33.83 -19.51
C LEU A 95 31.76 35.27 -19.35
N ARG A 96 31.42 35.93 -18.23
CA ARG A 96 31.88 37.30 -17.95
C ARG A 96 33.40 37.40 -17.90
N ALA A 97 34.07 36.39 -17.36
CA ALA A 97 35.53 36.33 -17.35
C ALA A 97 36.10 36.17 -18.77
N ALA A 98 35.50 35.30 -19.57
CA ALA A 98 35.93 35.04 -20.94
C ALA A 98 35.83 36.28 -21.85
N ILE A 99 34.81 37.13 -21.63
CA ILE A 99 34.65 38.40 -22.36
C ILE A 99 35.41 39.58 -21.73
N GLY A 100 36.09 39.36 -20.61
CA GLY A 100 36.88 40.37 -19.90
C GLY A 100 36.08 41.36 -19.05
N GLU A 101 34.78 41.14 -18.82
CA GLU A 101 33.94 41.96 -17.92
C GLU A 101 34.28 41.70 -16.44
N LEU A 102 34.63 40.45 -16.12
CA LEU A 102 34.94 40.01 -14.75
C LEU A 102 36.41 39.63 -14.64
N GLU A 103 37.10 40.11 -13.59
CA GLU A 103 38.48 39.69 -13.34
C GLU A 103 38.56 38.18 -13.05
N GLY A 104 39.60 37.51 -13.56
CA GLY A 104 39.76 36.06 -13.38
C GLY A 104 39.71 35.62 -11.91
N ARG A 105 40.32 36.38 -10.99
CA ARG A 105 40.27 36.07 -9.55
C ARG A 105 38.88 36.20 -8.94
N GLU A 106 38.03 37.08 -9.47
CA GLU A 106 36.66 37.24 -9.02
C GLU A 106 35.77 36.13 -9.57
N ALA A 107 35.96 35.77 -10.84
CA ALA A 107 35.33 34.62 -11.47
C ALA A 107 35.67 33.31 -10.73
N ASP A 108 36.95 33.08 -10.44
CA ASP A 108 37.43 31.89 -9.71
C ASP A 108 36.75 31.74 -8.35
N LYS A 109 36.51 32.84 -7.64
CA LYS A 109 35.80 32.83 -6.35
C LYS A 109 34.33 32.42 -6.51
N ILE A 110 33.65 32.90 -7.56
CA ILE A 110 32.25 32.56 -7.83
C ILE A 110 32.14 31.10 -8.27
N VAL A 111 33.01 30.65 -9.18
CA VAL A 111 33.08 29.26 -9.64
C VAL A 111 33.29 28.32 -8.46
N ARG A 112 34.30 28.59 -7.63
CA ARG A 112 34.61 27.76 -6.46
C ARG A 112 33.46 27.71 -5.47
N ARG A 113 32.83 28.85 -5.14
CA ARG A 113 31.67 28.90 -4.24
C ARG A 113 30.49 28.10 -4.80
N SER A 114 30.26 28.20 -6.10
CA SER A 114 29.18 27.48 -6.78
C SER A 114 29.43 25.97 -6.77
N ASP A 115 30.66 25.54 -7.03
CA ASP A 115 31.06 24.14 -6.96
C ASP A 115 30.94 23.55 -5.55
N GLU A 116 31.40 24.30 -4.52
CA GLU A 116 31.23 23.92 -3.11
C GLU A 116 29.74 23.77 -2.75
N ALA A 117 28.90 24.72 -3.17
CA ALA A 117 27.45 24.68 -2.92
C ALA A 117 26.77 23.51 -3.66
N MET A 118 27.11 23.28 -4.93
CA MET A 118 26.58 22.14 -5.70
C MET A 118 26.98 20.80 -5.08
N SER A 119 28.20 20.67 -4.55
CA SER A 119 28.64 19.45 -3.87
C SER A 119 27.74 19.11 -2.67
N VAL A 120 27.42 20.11 -1.84
CA VAL A 120 26.52 19.95 -0.69
C VAL A 120 25.10 19.61 -1.14
N LEU A 121 24.56 20.34 -2.12
CA LEU A 121 23.22 20.09 -2.65
C LEU A 121 23.08 18.69 -3.25
N ASN A 122 24.07 18.23 -4.02
CA ASN A 122 24.07 16.90 -4.62
C ASN A 122 24.15 15.78 -3.57
N ALA A 123 24.93 15.98 -2.50
CA ALA A 123 25.01 15.01 -1.39
C ALA A 123 23.66 14.89 -0.65
N GLU A 124 22.99 16.03 -0.42
CA GLU A 124 21.64 16.02 0.15
C GLU A 124 20.63 15.36 -0.81
N HIS A 125 20.67 15.72 -2.09
CA HIS A 125 19.79 15.15 -3.13
C HIS A 125 19.92 13.62 -3.17
N ALA A 126 21.14 13.08 -3.15
CA ALA A 126 21.38 11.63 -3.12
C ALA A 126 20.76 10.97 -1.88
N THR A 127 20.86 11.62 -0.71
CA THR A 127 20.29 11.12 0.54
C THR A 127 18.76 11.09 0.48
N VAL A 128 18.13 12.19 0.07
CA VAL A 128 16.67 12.34 -0.03
C VAL A 128 16.11 11.38 -1.10
N SER A 129 16.78 11.24 -2.23
CA SER A 129 16.36 10.34 -3.31
C SER A 129 16.41 8.87 -2.91
N SER A 130 17.42 8.48 -2.12
CA SER A 130 17.52 7.12 -1.56
C SER A 130 16.37 6.83 -0.59
N GLU A 131 16.04 7.79 0.28
CA GLU A 131 14.91 7.66 1.19
C GLU A 131 13.56 7.56 0.44
N LEU A 132 13.35 8.42 -0.56
CA LEU A 132 12.18 8.38 -1.42
C LEU A 132 12.03 7.02 -2.13
N SER A 133 13.12 6.50 -2.69
CA SER A 133 13.13 5.19 -3.36
C SER A 133 12.71 4.07 -2.41
N ARG A 134 13.19 4.09 -1.16
CA ARG A 134 12.80 3.12 -0.14
C ARG A 134 11.31 3.21 0.22
N LEU A 135 10.76 4.42 0.33
CA LEU A 135 9.32 4.60 0.61
C LEU A 135 8.46 4.06 -0.54
N HIS A 136 8.85 4.32 -1.80
CA HIS A 136 8.17 3.77 -2.96
C HIS A 136 8.19 2.24 -3.00
N GLU A 137 9.33 1.60 -2.71
CA GLU A 137 9.42 0.13 -2.66
C GLU A 137 8.42 -0.46 -1.65
N VAL A 138 8.27 0.16 -0.48
CA VAL A 138 7.32 -0.28 0.56
C VAL A 138 5.88 -0.11 0.10
N LEU A 139 5.55 1.02 -0.55
CA LEU A 139 4.23 1.29 -1.09
C LEU A 139 3.86 0.33 -2.22
N GLU A 140 4.79 -0.02 -3.10
CA GLU A 140 4.55 -1.00 -4.17
C GLU A 140 4.31 -2.39 -3.58
N ARG A 141 5.19 -2.85 -2.69
CA ARG A 141 5.10 -4.18 -2.06
C ARG A 141 3.79 -4.40 -1.33
N THR A 142 3.29 -3.38 -0.64
CA THR A 142 2.08 -3.49 0.19
C THR A 142 0.80 -3.06 -0.54
N GLY A 143 0.89 -2.60 -1.80
CA GLY A 143 -0.23 -2.03 -2.56
C GLY A 143 -1.01 -3.05 -3.37
N ARG A 144 -0.54 -4.30 -3.40
CA ARG A 144 -1.18 -5.36 -4.18
C ARG A 144 -2.57 -5.69 -3.60
N PRO A 145 -3.64 -5.62 -4.42
CA PRO A 145 -4.98 -5.96 -3.96
C PRO A 145 -5.05 -7.43 -3.55
N ALA A 146 -5.84 -7.73 -2.51
CA ALA A 146 -6.14 -9.09 -2.09
C ALA A 146 -6.97 -9.78 -3.18
N PRO A 147 -6.85 -11.11 -3.34
CA PRO A 147 -7.92 -11.84 -4.01
C PRO A 147 -9.22 -11.59 -3.24
N VAL A 148 -10.23 -11.08 -3.95
CA VAL A 148 -11.55 -10.84 -3.39
C VAL A 148 -12.16 -12.21 -3.04
N PHE A 149 -12.25 -12.53 -1.75
CA PHE A 149 -13.04 -13.67 -1.29
C PHE A 149 -14.52 -13.24 -1.30
N THR A 150 -15.15 -13.29 -2.47
CA THR A 150 -16.56 -12.94 -2.62
C THR A 150 -17.41 -13.93 -1.80
N GLN A 151 -18.23 -13.42 -0.88
CA GLN A 151 -19.16 -14.18 -0.03
C GLN A 151 -20.27 -14.96 -0.79
N GLU A 152 -20.21 -15.04 -2.11
CA GLU A 152 -21.23 -15.64 -2.99
C GLU A 152 -21.27 -17.19 -2.91
N GLN A 153 -20.26 -17.85 -2.35
CA GLN A 153 -20.24 -19.32 -2.20
C GLN A 153 -20.94 -19.78 -0.91
N ARG A 154 -22.12 -19.25 -0.63
CA ARG A 154 -23.05 -19.87 0.31
C ARG A 154 -23.85 -20.90 -0.51
N PRO A 155 -23.72 -22.22 -0.30
CA PRO A 155 -24.64 -23.15 -0.94
C PRO A 155 -26.06 -22.77 -0.51
N ALA A 156 -26.95 -22.57 -1.48
CA ALA A 156 -28.35 -22.27 -1.26
C ALA A 156 -28.93 -23.26 -0.24
N GLU A 157 -29.55 -22.73 0.82
CA GLU A 157 -30.27 -23.57 1.77
C GLU A 157 -31.27 -24.45 1.00
N PRO A 158 -31.33 -25.77 1.26
CA PRO A 158 -32.38 -26.59 0.71
C PRO A 158 -33.70 -26.06 1.30
N VAL A 159 -34.53 -25.46 0.45
CA VAL A 159 -35.90 -25.10 0.79
C VAL A 159 -36.61 -26.39 1.18
N LEU A 160 -36.74 -26.63 2.48
CA LEU A 160 -37.59 -27.68 3.02
C LEU A 160 -39.02 -27.32 2.63
N ARG A 161 -39.48 -27.92 1.53
CA ARG A 161 -40.86 -27.81 1.06
C ARG A 161 -41.73 -28.55 2.07
N ASP A 162 -42.24 -27.81 3.05
CA ASP A 162 -43.34 -28.22 3.90
C ASP A 162 -44.50 -28.68 2.99
N SER A 163 -44.68 -29.99 2.93
CA SER A 163 -45.85 -30.61 2.32
C SER A 163 -46.67 -31.21 3.45
N GLY A 164 -47.28 -30.30 4.23
CA GLY A 164 -48.34 -30.62 5.17
C GLY A 164 -49.40 -31.49 4.51
N SER A 165 -49.68 -32.62 5.15
CA SER A 165 -50.82 -33.47 4.86
C SER A 165 -52.13 -32.67 4.98
N ASN A 166 -53.00 -32.79 3.99
CA ASN A 166 -54.44 -32.61 4.21
C ASN A 166 -55.19 -33.75 3.55
N ALA A 167 -55.72 -34.64 4.39
CA ALA A 167 -56.70 -35.65 4.02
C ALA A 167 -58.05 -34.98 3.77
N LYS A 168 -58.74 -35.36 2.68
CA LYS A 168 -60.19 -35.64 2.65
C LYS A 168 -60.61 -36.16 1.27
N ASP A 169 -61.55 -37.10 1.33
CA ASP A 169 -62.47 -37.54 0.28
C ASP A 169 -61.97 -38.59 -0.75
N SER A 170 -61.77 -39.82 -0.28
CA SER A 170 -61.97 -41.03 -1.11
C SER A 170 -63.30 -41.69 -0.75
N LYS A 171 -64.29 -41.44 -1.61
CA LYS A 171 -65.63 -42.03 -1.58
C LYS A 171 -65.53 -43.48 -2.08
N TRP A 172 -65.91 -44.44 -1.24
CA TRP A 172 -66.05 -45.85 -1.57
C TRP A 172 -67.21 -46.05 -2.57
N ASN A 173 -67.02 -46.88 -3.60
CA ASN A 173 -68.07 -47.25 -4.56
C ASN A 173 -68.13 -48.79 -4.67
N PRO A 174 -69.20 -49.45 -4.19
CA PRO A 174 -69.38 -50.88 -4.33
C PRO A 174 -70.34 -51.15 -5.49
N ASP A 175 -69.80 -51.53 -6.65
CA ASP A 175 -70.52 -52.31 -7.66
C ASP A 175 -69.54 -52.63 -8.79
N MET A 176 -68.80 -53.73 -8.62
CA MET A 176 -68.29 -54.60 -9.70
C MET A 176 -67.93 -55.95 -9.06
N ALA A 177 -68.94 -56.82 -8.98
CA ALA A 177 -68.81 -58.27 -8.85
C ALA A 177 -69.92 -58.90 -9.69
#